data_AF-A0A202DH66-F1
#
_entry.id   AF-A0A202DH66-F1
#
_cell.length_a   1.000
_cell.length_b   1.000
_cell.length_c   1.000
_cell.angle_alpha   90.00
_cell.angle_beta   90.00
_cell.angle_gamma   90.00
#
_symmetry.space_group_name_H-M   'P 1'
#
loop_
_entity.id
_entity.type
_entity.pdbx_description
1 polymer ?
#
loop_
_entity_poly.entity_id
_entity_poly.type
_entity_poly.pdbx_seq_one_letter_code
_entity_poly.pdbx_strand_id
1 'polypeptide(L)'
;MKQSLYIGLIALFCTQISPADVLVVGKSRIEGKFMGYDNNIFEFEEEGGKAIKKNRTMMKALELEKPVKVSFEARGYKKKVSEAELTGYSKFKFHFKVEGKDVAINGTSVRNIEKAWAQERNHNSSTEKPEVIAPLQFTGIDDGNLPPDQQEKYDAYKKARAIYDAYIAKNSALVKAMDGASGEKREEYLNELRTRKQDEQPIKEALLKAMDEVLAAFNTP
;
A
#
# COMPACT_ATOMS: atom_id res chain seq x y z
N MET A 1 9.13 62.98 6.02
CA MET A 1 9.78 61.78 5.48
C MET A 1 9.21 60.58 6.21
N LYS A 2 8.57 59.65 5.48
CA LYS A 2 7.78 58.55 6.04
C LYS A 2 8.70 57.43 6.56
N GLN A 3 8.42 56.96 7.76
CA GLN A 3 9.00 55.75 8.37
C GLN A 3 8.42 54.51 7.67
N SER A 4 9.28 53.59 7.25
CA SER A 4 8.88 52.22 6.86
C SER A 4 9.53 51.24 7.81
N LEU A 5 8.70 50.74 8.72
CA LEU A 5 8.99 49.68 9.69
C LEU A 5 8.82 48.34 8.96
N TYR A 6 9.91 47.65 8.63
CA TYR A 6 9.85 46.28 8.11
C TYR A 6 9.73 45.32 9.31
N ILE A 7 8.51 44.88 9.61
CA ILE A 7 8.26 43.73 10.47
C ILE A 7 8.40 42.49 9.58
N GLY A 8 9.56 41.84 9.66
CA GLY A 8 9.78 40.53 9.04
C GLY A 8 8.92 39.48 9.71
N LEU A 9 7.90 39.00 8.99
CA LEU A 9 7.06 37.88 9.39
C LEU A 9 7.88 36.59 9.23
N ILE A 10 8.42 36.07 10.34
CA ILE A 10 9.02 34.73 10.38
C ILE A 10 7.85 33.73 10.39
N ALA A 11 7.51 33.20 9.21
CA ALA A 11 6.61 32.07 9.10
C ALA A 11 7.34 30.82 9.64
N LEU A 12 7.03 30.47 10.88
CA LEU A 12 7.37 29.18 11.47
C LEU A 12 6.62 28.11 10.67
N PHE A 13 7.31 27.42 9.75
CA PHE A 13 6.82 26.17 9.21
C PHE A 13 6.77 25.16 10.35
N CYS A 14 5.62 25.05 11.03
CA CYS A 14 5.29 23.86 11.79
C CYS A 14 5.19 22.72 10.79
N THR A 15 6.26 21.94 10.67
CA THR A 15 6.18 20.60 10.09
C THR A 15 5.16 19.83 10.91
N GLN A 16 4.02 19.50 10.27
CA GLN A 16 3.09 18.53 10.83
C GLN A 16 3.83 17.20 10.93
N ILE A 17 4.38 16.90 12.11
CA ILE A 17 4.76 15.55 12.50
C ILE A 17 3.45 14.76 12.47
N SER A 18 3.18 14.06 11.36
CA SER A 18 2.12 13.07 11.34
C SER A 18 2.47 12.05 12.42
N PRO A 19 1.58 11.76 13.37
CA PRO A 19 1.90 10.80 14.41
C PRO A 19 2.19 9.44 13.77
N ALA A 20 3.40 8.91 13.98
CA ALA A 20 3.81 7.64 13.42
C ALA A 20 3.45 6.48 14.35
N ASP A 21 3.25 5.29 13.80
CA ASP A 21 3.27 4.06 14.60
C ASP A 21 4.68 3.90 15.19
N VAL A 22 4.81 3.23 16.34
CA VAL A 22 6.09 2.98 16.99
C VAL A 22 6.28 1.50 17.28
N LEU A 23 7.35 0.95 16.72
CA LEU A 23 7.82 -0.41 17.02
C LEU A 23 8.93 -0.38 18.08
N VAL A 24 8.71 -1.07 19.20
CA VAL A 24 9.67 -1.11 20.32
C VAL A 24 10.44 -2.43 20.31
N VAL A 25 11.74 -2.35 20.01
CA VAL A 25 12.65 -3.48 19.84
C VAL A 25 13.74 -3.43 20.92
N GLY A 26 13.63 -4.25 21.97
CA GLY A 26 14.60 -4.23 23.07
C GLY A 26 14.62 -2.89 23.83
N LYS A 27 15.63 -2.05 23.57
CA LYS A 27 15.74 -0.67 24.11
C LYS A 27 15.49 0.41 23.05
N SER A 28 15.34 0.02 21.79
CA SER A 28 15.15 0.93 20.66
C SER A 28 13.67 1.16 20.39
N ARG A 29 13.35 2.37 19.94
CA ARG A 29 12.03 2.76 19.40
C ARG A 29 12.25 3.14 17.94
N ILE A 30 11.38 2.64 17.07
CA ILE A 30 11.43 2.84 15.63
C ILE A 30 10.10 3.45 15.21
N GLU A 31 10.12 4.65 14.66
CA GLU A 31 8.94 5.36 14.18
C GLU A 31 8.68 5.03 12.71
N GLY A 32 7.41 4.85 12.34
CA GLY A 32 7.03 4.48 10.98
C GLY A 32 5.59 3.99 10.86
N LYS A 33 5.37 2.95 10.06
CA LYS A 33 4.05 2.36 9.80
C LYS A 33 4.07 0.86 10.01
N PHE A 34 3.10 0.37 10.77
CA PHE A 34 2.83 -1.07 10.82
C PHE A 34 2.27 -1.53 9.47
N MET A 35 2.84 -2.60 8.92
CA MET A 35 2.46 -3.15 7.61
C MET A 35 1.72 -4.48 7.76
N GLY A 36 2.15 -5.31 8.70
CA GLY A 36 1.52 -6.60 8.95
C GLY A 36 2.32 -7.46 9.91
N TYR A 37 1.86 -8.68 10.11
CA TYR A 37 2.55 -9.69 10.88
C TYR A 37 2.34 -11.06 10.22
N ASP A 38 3.42 -11.77 9.93
CA ASP A 38 3.35 -13.12 9.39
C ASP A 38 4.35 -14.04 10.08
N ASN A 39 3.89 -15.22 10.53
CA ASN A 39 4.75 -16.30 11.03
C ASN A 39 5.80 -15.87 12.07
N ASN A 40 5.39 -15.10 13.09
CA ASN A 40 6.28 -14.50 14.11
C ASN A 40 7.17 -13.35 13.63
N ILE A 41 6.91 -12.75 12.48
CA ILE A 41 7.65 -11.60 11.96
C ILE A 41 6.72 -10.40 11.89
N PHE A 42 7.10 -9.31 12.54
CA PHE A 42 6.50 -7.99 12.34
C PHE A 42 7.08 -7.37 11.08
N GLU A 43 6.19 -6.88 10.22
CA GLU A 43 6.53 -6.07 9.06
C GLU A 43 6.19 -4.61 9.35
N PHE A 44 7.19 -3.75 9.20
CA PHE A 44 7.14 -2.35 9.57
C PHE A 44 7.87 -1.52 8.50
N GLU A 45 7.43 -0.30 8.22
CA GLU A 45 8.09 0.61 7.29
C GLU A 45 8.56 1.84 8.08
N GLU A 46 9.88 2.07 8.15
CA GLU A 46 10.45 3.24 8.84
C GLU A 46 10.09 4.55 8.14
N GLU A 47 10.13 5.65 8.89
CA GLU A 47 10.09 7.00 8.32
C GLU A 47 11.25 7.19 7.33
N GLY A 48 10.93 7.19 6.03
CA GLY A 48 11.91 7.09 4.94
C GLY A 48 11.64 5.94 3.96
N GLY A 49 10.62 5.11 4.19
CA GLY A 49 10.16 4.07 3.26
C GLY A 49 10.94 2.76 3.33
N LYS A 50 11.82 2.61 4.31
CA LYS A 50 12.62 1.39 4.47
C LYS A 50 11.82 0.30 5.16
N ALA A 51 11.62 -0.81 4.47
CA ALA A 51 10.97 -1.99 5.06
C ALA A 51 11.88 -2.66 6.10
N ILE A 52 11.26 -2.99 7.24
CA ILE A 52 11.86 -3.66 8.39
C ILE A 52 11.06 -4.92 8.72
N LYS A 53 11.80 -6.00 8.92
CA LYS A 53 11.27 -7.27 9.41
C LYS A 53 11.91 -7.61 10.75
N LYS A 54 11.10 -7.83 11.78
CA LYS A 54 11.59 -8.17 13.13
C LYS A 54 10.84 -9.36 13.72
N ASN A 55 11.58 -10.28 14.34
CA ASN A 55 10.99 -11.41 15.02
C ASN A 55 10.20 -10.96 16.26
N ARG A 56 9.02 -11.54 16.49
CA ARG A 56 8.16 -11.33 17.66
C ARG A 56 8.90 -11.45 18.98
N THR A 57 9.87 -12.37 19.08
CA THR A 57 10.66 -12.57 20.30
C THR A 57 11.49 -11.35 20.69
N MET A 58 11.84 -10.50 19.72
CA MET A 58 12.58 -9.26 19.94
C MET A 58 11.66 -8.08 20.27
N MET A 59 10.35 -8.21 20.03
CA MET A 59 9.37 -7.13 20.18
C MET A 59 8.91 -7.00 21.62
N LYS A 60 9.02 -5.78 22.17
CA LYS A 60 8.41 -5.42 23.45
C LYS A 60 7.00 -4.87 23.27
N ALA A 61 6.83 -3.99 22.29
CA ALA A 61 5.56 -3.35 22.03
C ALA A 61 5.42 -2.90 20.56
N LEU A 62 4.17 -2.76 20.13
CA LEU A 62 3.73 -2.00 18.98
C LEU A 62 2.71 -0.99 19.49
N GLU A 63 3.03 0.28 19.37
CA GLU A 63 2.16 1.41 19.68
C GLU A 63 1.65 1.95 18.33
N LEU A 64 0.33 1.96 18.14
CA LEU A 64 -0.27 2.50 16.92
C LEU A 64 -0.77 3.91 17.18
N GLU A 65 -0.59 4.82 16.22
CA GLU A 65 -1.17 6.17 16.31
C GLU A 65 -2.68 6.09 16.53
N LYS A 66 -3.32 5.22 15.74
CA LYS A 66 -4.75 4.96 15.75
C LYS A 66 -5.01 3.48 15.54
N PRO A 67 -6.15 2.96 16.04
CA PRO A 67 -6.56 1.61 15.71
C PRO A 67 -6.59 1.37 14.19
N VAL A 68 -6.08 0.22 13.77
CA VAL A 68 -5.93 -0.13 12.36
C VAL A 68 -6.87 -1.26 12.02
N LYS A 69 -7.70 -1.11 10.98
CA LYS A 69 -8.53 -2.21 10.47
C LYS A 69 -7.64 -3.32 9.89
N VAL A 70 -7.83 -4.53 10.39
CA VAL A 70 -7.05 -5.72 10.03
C VAL A 70 -7.97 -6.93 9.87
N SER A 71 -7.45 -7.90 9.14
CA SER A 71 -7.86 -9.28 9.23
C SER A 71 -6.76 -10.10 9.88
N PHE A 72 -7.11 -11.15 10.61
CA PHE A 72 -6.10 -12.00 11.25
C PHE A 72 -6.52 -13.47 11.34
N GLU A 73 -5.52 -14.33 11.48
CA GLU A 73 -5.68 -15.75 11.78
C GLU A 73 -5.08 -16.06 13.14
N ALA A 74 -5.85 -16.72 14.01
CA ALA A 74 -5.36 -17.14 15.31
C ALA A 74 -5.87 -18.52 15.72
N ARG A 75 -5.03 -19.26 16.47
CA ARG A 75 -5.38 -20.52 17.11
C ARG A 75 -6.55 -20.28 18.08
N GLY A 76 -7.66 -20.98 17.87
CA GLY A 76 -8.91 -20.79 18.60
C GLY A 76 -10.04 -20.23 17.73
N TYR A 77 -9.71 -19.61 16.61
CA TYR A 77 -10.67 -19.21 15.58
C TYR A 77 -10.70 -20.24 14.46
N LYS A 78 -11.90 -20.70 14.09
CA LYS A 78 -12.08 -21.68 12.98
C LYS A 78 -11.91 -21.05 11.60
N LYS A 79 -12.05 -19.73 11.49
CA LYS A 79 -11.98 -18.95 10.25
C LYS A 79 -11.19 -17.66 10.50
N LYS A 80 -10.63 -17.09 9.43
CA LYS A 80 -10.02 -15.75 9.42
C LYS A 80 -11.05 -14.73 9.91
N VAL A 81 -10.63 -13.85 10.81
CA VAL A 81 -11.44 -12.74 11.30
C VAL A 81 -11.17 -11.55 10.37
N SER A 82 -12.17 -11.05 9.66
CA SER A 82 -12.02 -10.05 8.59
C SER A 82 -12.29 -8.61 9.01
N GLU A 83 -12.94 -8.38 10.15
CA GLU A 83 -13.38 -7.06 10.61
C GLU A 83 -12.93 -6.80 12.05
N ALA A 84 -11.61 -6.79 12.26
CA ALA A 84 -11.02 -6.45 13.56
C ALA A 84 -10.26 -5.12 13.48
N GLU A 85 -10.13 -4.44 14.62
CA GLU A 85 -9.22 -3.31 14.75
C GLU A 85 -8.04 -3.73 15.62
N LEU A 86 -6.82 -3.69 15.07
CA LEU A 86 -5.60 -3.83 15.86
C LEU A 86 -5.36 -2.51 16.61
N THR A 87 -5.22 -2.60 17.93
CA THR A 87 -4.94 -1.44 18.80
C THR A 87 -3.50 -1.42 19.31
N GLY A 88 -2.79 -2.55 19.22
CA GLY A 88 -1.35 -2.61 19.46
C GLY A 88 -0.85 -4.01 19.84
N TYR A 89 0.39 -4.07 20.31
CA TYR A 89 1.00 -5.27 20.86
C TYR A 89 1.76 -4.92 22.14
N SER A 90 1.57 -5.70 23.20
CA SER A 90 2.36 -5.56 24.44
C SER A 90 2.23 -6.82 25.31
N LYS A 91 3.18 -7.04 26.21
CA LYS A 91 3.18 -8.22 27.11
C LYS A 91 2.97 -9.55 26.36
N PHE A 92 3.59 -9.66 25.18
CA PHE A 92 3.49 -10.81 24.26
C PHE A 92 2.11 -11.09 23.69
N LYS A 93 1.17 -10.13 23.76
CA LYS A 93 -0.18 -10.25 23.23
C LYS A 93 -0.45 -9.16 22.20
N PHE A 94 -1.18 -9.52 21.16
CA PHE A 94 -1.85 -8.58 20.29
C PHE A 94 -3.17 -8.16 20.93
N HIS A 95 -3.47 -6.87 20.86
CA HIS A 95 -4.70 -6.29 21.37
C HIS A 95 -5.57 -5.90 20.17
N PHE A 96 -6.77 -6.45 20.13
CA PHE A 96 -7.73 -6.23 19.08
C PHE A 96 -9.04 -5.70 19.65
N LYS A 97 -9.82 -5.04 18.81
CA LYS A 97 -11.25 -4.82 18.99
C LYS A 97 -11.98 -5.67 17.96
N VAL A 98 -12.77 -6.64 18.42
CA VAL A 98 -13.56 -7.54 17.56
C VAL A 98 -15.03 -7.34 17.93
N GLU A 99 -15.85 -6.92 16.96
CA GLU A 99 -17.27 -6.60 17.20
C GLU A 99 -17.46 -5.61 18.36
N GLY A 100 -16.57 -4.63 18.47
CA GLY A 100 -16.59 -3.60 19.50
C GLY A 100 -16.04 -4.04 20.88
N LYS A 101 -15.66 -5.30 21.06
CA LYS A 101 -15.11 -5.84 22.32
C LYS A 101 -13.60 -5.94 22.27
N ASP A 102 -12.94 -5.57 23.36
CA ASP A 102 -11.50 -5.73 23.51
C ASP A 102 -11.13 -7.21 23.70
N VAL A 103 -10.20 -7.68 22.87
CA VAL A 103 -9.71 -9.06 22.85
C VAL A 103 -8.19 -9.04 22.81
N ALA A 104 -7.56 -9.71 23.78
CA ALA A 104 -6.11 -9.89 23.82
C ALA A 104 -5.73 -11.33 23.45
N ILE A 105 -4.96 -11.51 22.39
CA ILE A 105 -4.55 -12.82 21.88
C ILE A 105 -3.04 -12.98 22.04
N ASN A 106 -2.59 -14.11 22.58
CA ASN A 106 -1.15 -14.42 22.66
C ASN A 106 -0.52 -14.38 21.25
N GLY A 107 0.62 -13.70 21.12
CA GLY A 107 1.29 -13.56 19.83
C GLY A 107 1.73 -14.88 19.19
N THR A 108 1.95 -15.93 20.00
CA THR A 108 2.20 -17.30 19.52
C THR A 108 0.96 -17.99 18.95
N SER A 109 -0.23 -17.51 19.30
CA SER A 109 -1.51 -18.01 18.79
C SER A 109 -1.92 -17.30 17.51
N VAL A 110 -1.47 -16.06 17.29
CA VAL A 110 -1.68 -15.33 16.04
C VAL A 110 -0.68 -15.82 14.99
N ARG A 111 -1.17 -16.22 13.82
CA ARG A 111 -0.36 -16.68 12.69
C ARG A 111 -0.06 -15.56 11.73
N ASN A 112 -1.08 -14.79 11.37
CA ASN A 112 -1.01 -13.71 10.40
C ASN A 112 -1.93 -12.55 10.83
N ILE A 113 -1.49 -11.31 10.62
CA ILE A 113 -2.28 -10.08 10.68
C ILE A 113 -2.02 -9.29 9.39
N GLU A 114 -3.08 -9.03 8.65
CA GLU A 114 -3.05 -8.26 7.41
C GLU A 114 -3.90 -7.02 7.61
N LYS A 115 -3.39 -5.84 7.29
CA LYS A 115 -4.23 -4.64 7.26
C LYS A 115 -5.32 -4.79 6.19
N ALA A 116 -6.44 -4.12 6.34
CA ALA A 116 -7.54 -4.21 5.37
C ALA A 116 -7.08 -3.82 3.93
N TRP A 117 -6.20 -2.83 3.78
CA TRP A 117 -5.56 -2.51 2.49
C TRP A 117 -4.55 -3.58 2.00
N ALA A 118 -4.12 -4.50 2.87
CA ALA A 118 -3.34 -5.68 2.52
C ALA A 118 -4.23 -6.90 2.23
N GLN A 119 -5.55 -6.87 2.49
CA GLN A 119 -6.46 -7.87 1.92
C GLN A 119 -6.54 -7.73 0.39
N GLU A 120 -6.26 -6.55 -0.16
CA GLU A 120 -6.02 -6.35 -1.61
C GLU A 120 -4.65 -6.90 -2.07
N ARG A 121 -3.71 -7.15 -1.15
CA ARG A 121 -2.36 -7.68 -1.45
C ARG A 121 -2.19 -9.18 -1.19
N ASN A 122 -2.91 -9.75 -0.20
CA ASN A 122 -2.70 -11.12 0.27
C ASN A 122 -3.79 -12.11 -0.16
N HIS A 123 -4.79 -11.66 -0.93
CA HIS A 123 -5.55 -12.56 -1.80
C HIS A 123 -4.76 -13.04 -3.04
N ASN A 124 -3.50 -12.59 -3.20
CA ASN A 124 -2.65 -12.91 -4.35
C ASN A 124 -1.65 -14.06 -4.12
N SER A 125 -2.06 -15.12 -3.41
CA SER A 125 -1.44 -16.43 -3.62
C SER A 125 -2.32 -17.24 -4.55
N SER A 126 -1.80 -17.50 -5.75
CA SER A 126 -2.39 -18.23 -6.87
C SER A 126 -3.61 -17.57 -7.52
N THR A 127 -3.39 -17.09 -8.76
CA THR A 127 -4.40 -16.86 -9.83
C THR A 127 -5.25 -15.59 -9.83
N GLU A 128 -5.03 -14.59 -8.99
CA GLU A 128 -5.81 -13.36 -9.09
C GLU A 128 -5.29 -12.43 -10.20
N LYS A 129 -6.24 -11.99 -11.02
CA LYS A 129 -6.04 -11.08 -12.15
C LYS A 129 -5.35 -9.80 -11.64
N PRO A 130 -4.45 -9.21 -12.42
CA PRO A 130 -3.82 -7.96 -12.03
C PRO A 130 -4.90 -6.91 -11.73
N GLU A 131 -4.78 -6.26 -10.57
CA GLU A 131 -5.73 -5.28 -10.05
C GLU A 131 -5.83 -4.12 -11.05
N VAL A 132 -6.99 -3.94 -11.69
CA VAL A 132 -7.20 -2.99 -12.78
C VAL A 132 -7.47 -1.59 -12.22
N ILE A 133 -6.56 -0.65 -12.46
CA ILE A 133 -6.76 0.77 -12.13
C ILE A 133 -7.80 1.35 -13.10
N ALA A 134 -8.87 1.95 -12.56
CA ALA A 134 -9.91 2.58 -13.38
C ALA A 134 -9.36 3.81 -14.14
N PRO A 135 -9.77 4.04 -15.39
CA PRO A 135 -9.36 5.24 -16.12
C PRO A 135 -9.99 6.49 -15.51
N LEU A 136 -9.22 7.58 -15.45
CA LEU A 136 -9.75 8.90 -15.13
C LEU A 136 -10.81 9.29 -16.17
N GLN A 137 -11.94 9.79 -15.67
CA GLN A 137 -13.01 10.33 -16.50
C GLN A 137 -12.81 11.83 -16.61
N PHE A 138 -12.44 12.29 -17.79
CA PHE A 138 -12.35 13.72 -18.07
C PHE A 138 -13.60 14.14 -18.83
N THR A 139 -14.53 14.79 -18.16
CA THR A 139 -15.73 15.34 -18.80
C THR A 139 -15.45 16.75 -19.29
N GLY A 140 -15.64 17.01 -20.60
CA GLY A 140 -15.54 18.35 -21.17
C GLY A 140 -14.13 18.80 -21.58
N ILE A 141 -13.17 17.87 -21.68
CA ILE A 141 -11.87 18.14 -22.31
C ILE A 141 -12.01 17.96 -23.82
N ASP A 142 -11.75 19.02 -24.58
CA ASP A 142 -11.55 18.94 -26.02
C ASP A 142 -10.07 18.66 -26.26
N ASP A 143 -9.74 17.44 -26.71
CA ASP A 143 -8.38 16.85 -26.87
C ASP A 143 -7.39 17.68 -27.72
N GLY A 144 -7.80 18.86 -28.23
CA GLY A 144 -6.99 19.74 -29.07
C GLY A 144 -6.91 21.20 -28.65
N ASN A 145 -7.47 21.61 -27.49
CA ASN A 145 -7.47 23.03 -27.08
C ASN A 145 -7.05 23.25 -25.62
N LEU A 146 -6.20 22.38 -25.09
CA LEU A 146 -5.64 22.51 -23.76
C LEU A 146 -4.43 23.48 -23.77
N PRO A 147 -4.21 24.25 -22.68
CA PRO A 147 -2.95 24.91 -22.43
C PRO A 147 -1.77 23.92 -22.59
N PRO A 148 -0.60 24.35 -23.11
CA PRO A 148 0.52 23.44 -23.39
C PRO A 148 0.94 22.55 -22.21
N ASP A 149 0.92 23.08 -20.99
CA ASP A 149 1.25 22.34 -19.77
C ASP A 149 0.20 21.26 -19.44
N GLN A 150 -1.09 21.57 -19.58
CA GLN A 150 -2.17 20.59 -19.41
C GLN A 150 -2.14 19.52 -20.51
N GLN A 151 -1.84 19.91 -21.75
CA GLN A 151 -1.68 18.98 -22.87
C GLN A 151 -0.54 17.99 -22.63
N GLU A 152 0.62 18.48 -22.18
CA GLU A 152 1.78 17.62 -21.87
C GLU A 152 1.44 16.58 -20.79
N LYS A 153 0.77 17.00 -19.70
CA LYS A 153 0.37 16.09 -18.63
C LYS A 153 -0.70 15.09 -19.07
N TYR A 154 -1.64 15.54 -19.90
CA TYR A 154 -2.68 14.69 -20.45
C TYR A 154 -2.10 13.61 -21.39
N ASP A 155 -1.17 13.98 -22.26
CA ASP A 155 -0.48 13.04 -23.16
C ASP A 155 0.41 12.05 -22.37
N ALA A 156 1.09 12.51 -21.33
CA ALA A 156 1.85 11.65 -20.42
C ALA A 156 0.95 10.61 -19.72
N TYR A 157 -0.21 11.03 -19.24
CA TYR A 157 -1.22 10.13 -18.69
C TYR A 157 -1.71 9.10 -19.73
N LYS A 158 -2.10 9.54 -20.94
CA LYS A 158 -2.56 8.62 -22.01
C LYS A 158 -1.49 7.58 -22.35
N LYS A 159 -0.22 7.99 -22.42
CA LYS A 159 0.89 7.08 -22.67
C LYS A 159 1.09 6.07 -21.55
N ALA A 160 1.13 6.53 -20.29
CA ALA A 160 1.29 5.63 -19.13
C ALA A 160 0.11 4.65 -19.03
N ARG A 161 -1.10 5.13 -19.33
CA ARG A 161 -2.31 4.32 -19.37
C ARG A 161 -2.24 3.22 -20.43
N ALA A 162 -1.84 3.56 -21.65
CA ALA A 162 -1.70 2.59 -22.73
C ALA A 162 -0.70 1.48 -22.39
N ILE A 163 0.42 1.83 -21.74
CA ILE A 163 1.43 0.85 -21.30
C ILE A 163 0.85 -0.09 -20.25
N TYR A 164 0.13 0.45 -19.25
CA TYR A 164 -0.49 -0.33 -18.21
C TYR A 164 -1.60 -1.24 -18.74
N ASP A 165 -2.51 -0.72 -19.57
CA ASP A 165 -3.59 -1.53 -20.16
C ASP A 165 -3.03 -2.65 -21.05
N ALA A 166 -1.94 -2.40 -21.79
CA ALA A 166 -1.23 -3.43 -22.55
C ALA A 166 -0.59 -4.51 -21.66
N TYR A 167 -0.03 -4.11 -20.51
CA TYR A 167 0.50 -5.04 -19.51
C TYR A 167 -0.61 -5.96 -18.98
N ILE A 168 -1.75 -5.40 -18.58
CA ILE A 168 -2.92 -6.13 -18.08
C ILE A 168 -3.43 -7.11 -19.15
N ALA A 169 -3.60 -6.65 -20.38
CA ALA A 169 -4.09 -7.47 -21.48
C ALA A 169 -3.16 -8.68 -21.75
N LYS A 170 -1.84 -8.45 -21.77
CA LYS A 170 -0.86 -9.51 -21.99
C LYS A 170 -0.81 -10.49 -20.83
N ASN A 171 -0.83 -10.03 -19.58
CA ASN A 171 -0.89 -10.92 -18.41
C ASN A 171 -2.18 -11.75 -18.40
N SER A 172 -3.32 -11.16 -18.72
CA SER A 172 -4.59 -11.89 -18.82
C SER A 172 -4.56 -12.94 -19.94
N ALA A 173 -3.92 -12.66 -21.07
CA ALA A 173 -3.75 -13.62 -22.15
C ALA A 173 -2.85 -14.80 -21.73
N LEU A 174 -1.76 -14.53 -21.01
CA LEU A 174 -0.85 -15.55 -20.49
C LEU A 174 -1.52 -16.46 -19.45
N VAL A 175 -2.31 -15.90 -18.53
CA VAL A 175 -3.08 -16.70 -17.56
C VAL A 175 -4.07 -17.61 -18.30
N LYS A 176 -4.81 -17.08 -19.29
CA LYS A 176 -5.73 -17.88 -20.10
C LYS A 176 -5.02 -19.00 -20.88
N ALA A 177 -3.84 -18.72 -21.42
CA ALA A 177 -3.04 -19.72 -22.12
C ALA A 177 -2.49 -20.80 -21.18
N MET A 178 -2.06 -20.39 -19.97
CA MET A 178 -1.59 -21.29 -18.91
C MET A 178 -2.69 -22.25 -18.44
N ASP A 179 -3.93 -21.77 -18.28
CA ASP A 179 -5.07 -22.58 -17.85
C ASP A 179 -5.42 -23.69 -18.85
N GLY A 180 -5.16 -23.45 -20.15
CA GLY A 180 -5.35 -24.43 -21.23
C GLY A 180 -4.13 -25.31 -21.54
N ALA A 181 -3.00 -25.11 -20.85
CA ALA A 181 -1.75 -25.80 -21.11
C ALA A 181 -1.41 -26.84 -20.04
N SER A 182 -0.59 -27.83 -20.40
CA SER A 182 -0.07 -28.86 -19.50
C SER A 182 1.39 -29.16 -19.78
N GLY A 183 2.11 -29.71 -18.80
CA GLY A 183 3.51 -30.08 -18.94
C GLY A 183 4.42 -28.87 -19.15
N GLU A 184 5.41 -29.01 -20.03
CA GLU A 184 6.45 -28.01 -20.31
C GLU A 184 5.89 -26.64 -20.69
N LYS A 185 4.87 -26.61 -21.56
CA LYS A 185 4.21 -25.36 -21.99
C LYS A 185 3.56 -24.59 -20.83
N ARG A 186 3.05 -25.29 -19.81
CA ARG A 186 2.47 -24.63 -18.64
C ARG A 186 3.56 -23.98 -17.79
N GLU A 187 4.72 -24.62 -17.67
CA GLU A 187 5.86 -24.06 -16.91
C GLU A 187 6.49 -22.87 -17.64
N GLU A 188 6.50 -22.87 -18.98
CA GLU A 188 6.90 -21.70 -19.78
C GLU A 188 6.02 -20.47 -19.46
N TYR A 189 4.69 -20.61 -19.47
CA TYR A 189 3.79 -19.52 -19.11
C TYR A 189 3.94 -19.07 -17.65
N LEU A 190 4.18 -19.99 -16.72
CA LEU A 190 4.44 -19.64 -15.32
C LEU A 190 5.74 -18.84 -15.17
N ASN A 191 6.80 -19.20 -15.89
CA ASN A 191 8.06 -18.45 -15.87
C ASN A 191 7.93 -17.06 -16.50
N GLU A 192 7.18 -16.93 -17.60
CA GLU A 192 6.89 -15.63 -18.19
C GLU A 192 6.09 -14.74 -17.22
N LEU A 193 5.05 -15.29 -16.58
CA LEU A 193 4.27 -14.56 -15.56
C LEU A 193 5.12 -14.14 -14.36
N ARG A 194 6.03 -15.00 -13.87
CA ARG A 194 6.96 -14.67 -12.78
C ARG A 194 7.90 -13.54 -13.15
N THR A 195 8.42 -13.54 -14.38
CA THR A 195 9.33 -12.51 -14.88
C THR A 195 8.60 -11.17 -14.98
N ARG A 196 7.42 -11.18 -15.60
CA ARG A 196 6.58 -9.98 -15.80
C ARG A 196 6.04 -9.40 -14.49
N LYS A 197 6.02 -10.15 -13.40
CA LYS A 197 5.65 -9.62 -12.07
C LYS A 197 6.61 -8.54 -11.59
N GLN A 198 7.88 -8.60 -12.00
CA GLN A 198 8.87 -7.57 -11.65
C GLN A 198 8.58 -6.24 -12.36
N ASP A 199 7.94 -6.30 -13.54
CA ASP A 199 7.57 -5.12 -14.32
C ASP A 199 6.27 -4.46 -13.81
N GLU A 200 5.46 -5.16 -13.00
CA GLU A 200 4.14 -4.67 -12.58
C GLU A 200 4.24 -3.37 -11.77
N GLN A 201 5.10 -3.38 -10.74
CA GLN A 201 5.24 -2.27 -9.82
C GLN A 201 5.71 -0.97 -10.50
N PRO A 202 6.79 -0.97 -11.32
CA PRO A 202 7.21 0.27 -12.00
C PRO A 202 6.17 0.78 -13.00
N ILE A 203 5.42 -0.10 -13.68
CA ILE A 203 4.34 0.32 -14.59
C ILE A 203 3.17 0.93 -13.81
N LYS A 204 2.80 0.34 -12.66
CA LYS A 204 1.75 0.86 -11.78
C LYS A 204 2.14 2.23 -11.21
N GLU A 205 3.36 2.38 -10.70
CA GLU A 205 3.87 3.64 -10.18
C GLU A 205 3.93 4.74 -11.25
N ALA A 206 4.33 4.40 -12.47
CA ALA A 206 4.33 5.34 -13.59
C ALA A 206 2.91 5.83 -13.93
N LEU A 207 1.91 4.93 -13.93
CA LEU A 207 0.52 5.31 -14.15
C LEU A 207 -0.01 6.21 -13.03
N LEU A 208 0.21 5.84 -11.76
CA LEU A 208 -0.25 6.62 -10.62
C LEU A 208 0.36 8.02 -10.60
N LYS A 209 1.67 8.13 -10.85
CA LYS A 209 2.35 9.41 -10.97
C LYS A 209 1.74 10.26 -12.10
N ALA A 210 1.49 9.68 -13.26
CA ALA A 210 0.88 10.41 -14.38
C ALA A 210 -0.57 10.82 -14.08
N MET A 211 -1.33 10.02 -13.32
CA MET A 211 -2.67 10.38 -12.82
C MET A 211 -2.62 11.57 -11.87
N ASP A 212 -1.67 11.59 -10.93
CA ASP A 212 -1.51 12.70 -9.99
C ASP A 212 -1.11 13.99 -10.71
N GLU A 213 -0.17 13.91 -11.66
CA GLU A 213 0.30 15.07 -12.43
C GLU A 213 -0.80 15.65 -13.33
N VAL A 214 -1.58 14.81 -14.01
CA VAL A 214 -2.70 15.30 -14.83
C VAL A 214 -3.79 15.88 -13.94
N LEU A 215 -4.16 15.24 -12.83
CA LEU A 215 -5.15 15.81 -11.91
C LEU A 215 -4.69 17.15 -11.32
N ALA A 216 -3.40 17.30 -10.99
CA ALA A 216 -2.87 18.57 -10.52
C ALA A 216 -3.01 19.67 -11.59
N ALA A 217 -2.66 19.38 -12.85
CA ALA A 217 -2.74 20.35 -13.94
C ALA A 217 -4.17 20.83 -14.24
N PHE A 218 -5.18 19.97 -14.00
CA PHE A 218 -6.60 20.27 -14.20
C PHE A 218 -7.32 20.83 -12.95
N ASN A 219 -6.71 20.78 -11.77
CA ASN A 219 -7.28 21.29 -10.51
C ASN A 219 -6.62 22.60 -10.02
N THR A 220 -5.72 23.19 -10.81
CA THR A 220 -5.16 24.52 -10.52
C THR A 220 -6.25 25.59 -10.67
N PRO A 221 -6.51 26.45 -9.66
CA PRO A 221 -7.52 27.51 -9.72
C PRO A 221 -7.20 28.61 -10.73
#